data_AF-A0A4Y7S2C7-F1
#
_entry.id   AF-A0A4Y7S2C7-F1
#
_cell.length_a   1.000
_cell.length_b   1.000
_cell.length_c   1.000
_cell.angle_alpha   90.00
_cell.angle_beta   90.00
_cell.angle_gamma   90.00
#
_symmetry.space_group_name_H-M   'P 1'
#
loop_
_entity.id
_entity.type
_entity.pdbx_description
1 polymer ?
#
loop_
_entity_poly.entity_id
_entity_poly.type
_entity_poly.pdbx_seq_one_letter_code
_entity_poly.pdbx_strand_id
1 'polypeptide(L)'
;MKVRYTPEALNDLQEMSDYISNVLYNPQAAARIKKSILDSCGRLKEQPFLGPSVQVKTGCKTDLRFLVCEKHLAFYRVENGYISVARIINGRQDYLRILFGDIGE
;
A
#
# COMPACT_ATOMS: atom_id res chain seq x y z
N MET A 1 -4.09 10.44 -14.79
CA MET A 1 -3.41 9.17 -14.42
C MET A 1 -4.45 8.09 -14.15
N LYS A 2 -4.10 6.80 -14.33
CA LYS A 2 -4.96 5.65 -13.95
C LYS A 2 -4.31 4.86 -12.82
N VAL A 3 -5.09 4.44 -11.83
CA VAL A 3 -4.59 3.59 -10.73
C VAL A 3 -4.84 2.13 -11.08
N ARG A 4 -3.82 1.29 -10.90
CA ARG A 4 -3.91 -0.17 -11.02
C ARG A 4 -3.29 -0.82 -9.79
N TYR A 5 -3.75 -2.02 -9.47
CA TYR A 5 -3.30 -2.81 -8.33
C TYR A 5 -2.68 -4.10 -8.87
N THR A 6 -1.53 -4.48 -8.32
CA THR A 6 -0.94 -5.80 -8.61
C THR A 6 -1.72 -6.90 -7.88
N PRO A 7 -1.57 -8.18 -8.28
CA PRO A 7 -2.17 -9.30 -7.56
C PRO A 7 -1.83 -9.31 -6.07
N GLU A 8 -0.60 -8.96 -5.70
CA GLU A 8 -0.14 -8.90 -4.32
C GLU A 8 -0.86 -7.80 -3.53
N ALA A 9 -1.04 -6.61 -4.10
CA ALA A 9 -1.80 -5.54 -3.46
C ALA A 9 -3.28 -5.90 -3.24
N LEU A 10 -3.87 -6.67 -4.18
CA LEU A 10 -5.23 -7.18 -4.03
C LEU A 10 -5.31 -8.26 -2.94
N ASN A 11 -4.32 -9.15 -2.87
CA ASN A 11 -4.22 -10.16 -1.82
C ASN A 11 -4.04 -9.50 -0.44
N ASP A 12 -3.14 -8.52 -0.32
CA ASP A 12 -2.94 -7.75 0.90
C ASP A 12 -4.26 -7.11 1.41
N LEU A 13 -5.06 -6.54 0.50
CA LEU A 13 -6.37 -5.97 0.83
C LEU A 13 -7.37 -7.03 1.30
N GLN A 14 -7.35 -8.21 0.67
CA GLN A 14 -8.24 -9.31 1.00
C GLN A 14 -7.88 -9.91 2.37
N GLU A 15 -6.60 -10.21 2.61
CA GLU A 15 -6.11 -10.72 3.90
C GLU A 15 -6.40 -9.76 5.05
N MET A 16 -6.15 -8.46 4.87
CA MET A 16 -6.50 -7.45 5.85
C MET A 16 -8.02 -7.43 6.12
N SER A 17 -8.83 -7.48 5.07
CA SER A 17 -10.30 -7.47 5.21
C SER A 17 -10.79 -8.71 5.95
N ASP A 18 -10.28 -9.89 5.60
CA ASP A 18 -10.68 -11.17 6.20
C ASP A 18 -10.22 -11.27 7.66
N TYR A 19 -9.01 -10.79 7.97
CA TYR A 19 -8.52 -10.72 9.34
C TYR A 19 -9.44 -9.84 10.21
N ILE A 20 -9.75 -8.62 9.77
CA ILE A 20 -10.57 -7.69 10.55
C ILE A 20 -12.02 -8.18 10.64
N SER A 21 -12.56 -8.73 9.57
CA SER A 21 -13.94 -9.23 9.52
C SER A 21 -14.12 -10.50 10.35
N ASN A 22 -13.25 -11.49 10.16
CA ASN A 22 -13.49 -12.86 10.59
C ASN A 22 -12.70 -13.24 11.86
N VAL A 23 -11.54 -12.62 12.08
CA VAL A 23 -10.71 -12.88 13.29
C VAL A 23 -11.00 -11.85 14.38
N LEU A 24 -11.16 -10.58 14.01
CA LEU A 24 -11.53 -9.51 14.96
C LEU A 24 -13.05 -9.28 15.05
N TYR A 25 -13.84 -10.07 14.32
CA TYR A 25 -15.31 -9.99 14.30
C TYR A 25 -15.87 -8.58 14.03
N ASN A 26 -15.19 -7.81 13.17
CA ASN A 26 -15.56 -6.42 12.89
C ASN A 26 -15.68 -6.14 11.39
N PRO A 27 -16.71 -6.68 10.71
CA PRO A 27 -16.90 -6.51 9.26
C PRO A 27 -17.12 -5.03 8.87
N GLN A 28 -17.71 -4.22 9.75
CA GLN A 28 -17.90 -2.79 9.48
C GLN A 28 -16.57 -2.04 9.43
N ALA A 29 -15.64 -2.36 10.34
CA ALA A 29 -14.29 -1.80 10.30
C ALA A 29 -13.52 -2.26 9.06
N ALA A 30 -13.65 -3.54 8.67
CA ALA A 30 -13.03 -4.07 7.45
C ALA A 30 -13.46 -3.28 6.21
N ALA A 31 -14.77 -3.09 6.03
CA ALA A 31 -15.31 -2.31 4.91
C ALA A 31 -14.87 -0.84 4.93
N ARG A 32 -14.89 -0.20 6.12
CA ARG A 32 -14.45 1.20 6.28
C ARG A 32 -12.98 1.39 5.92
N ILE A 33 -12.11 0.50 6.43
CA ILE A 33 -10.65 0.59 6.19
C ILE A 33 -10.34 0.33 4.72
N LYS A 34 -10.95 -0.71 4.11
CA LYS A 34 -10.81 -1.00 2.68
C LYS A 34 -11.21 0.21 1.83
N LYS A 35 -12.35 0.83 2.14
CA LYS A 35 -12.79 2.06 1.45
C LYS A 35 -11.80 3.21 1.63
N SER A 36 -11.33 3.48 2.85
CA SER A 36 -10.36 4.55 3.14
C SER A 36 -9.07 4.39 2.34
N ILE A 37 -8.55 3.16 2.21
CA ILE A 37 -7.36 2.87 1.40
C ILE A 37 -7.63 3.14 -0.09
N LEU A 38 -8.74 2.65 -0.63
CA LEU A 38 -9.09 2.83 -2.05
C LEU A 38 -9.32 4.32 -2.39
N ASP A 39 -10.00 5.07 -1.52
CA ASP A 39 -10.23 6.50 -1.67
C ASP A 39 -8.90 7.27 -1.66
N SER A 40 -8.00 6.92 -0.74
CA SER A 40 -6.65 7.50 -0.65
C SER A 40 -5.82 7.24 -1.90
N CYS A 41 -5.82 6.00 -2.40
CA CYS A 41 -5.19 5.65 -3.68
C CYS A 41 -5.84 6.39 -4.86
N GLY A 42 -7.15 6.65 -4.81
CA GLY A 42 -7.88 7.42 -5.82
C GLY A 42 -7.35 8.84 -5.99
N ARG A 43 -6.98 9.51 -4.89
CA ARG A 43 -6.40 10.87 -4.89
C ARG A 43 -5.07 10.95 -5.64
N LEU A 44 -4.34 9.84 -5.74
CA LEU A 44 -3.08 9.79 -6.50
C LEU A 44 -3.30 10.11 -7.98
N LYS A 45 -4.51 9.92 -8.53
CA LYS A 45 -4.82 10.25 -9.93
C LYS A 45 -4.55 11.72 -10.27
N GLU A 46 -4.78 12.61 -9.31
CA GLU A 46 -4.58 14.06 -9.42
C GLU A 46 -3.21 14.47 -8.91
N GLN A 47 -2.71 13.81 -7.86
CA GLN A 47 -1.42 14.11 -7.24
C GLN A 47 -0.54 12.85 -7.11
N PRO A 48 0.10 12.39 -8.20
CA PRO A 48 0.83 11.12 -8.21
C PRO A 48 2.04 11.11 -7.28
N PHE A 49 2.61 12.28 -6.99
CA PHE A 49 3.81 12.43 -6.17
C PHE A 49 3.51 12.86 -4.73
N LEU A 50 2.25 12.76 -4.29
CA LEU A 50 1.82 13.10 -2.93
C LEU A 50 2.57 12.27 -1.86
N GLY A 51 2.86 11.01 -2.15
CA GLY A 51 3.59 10.12 -1.27
C GLY A 51 5.11 10.38 -1.28
N PRO A 52 5.79 10.38 -0.11
CA PRO A 52 7.25 10.42 -0.04
C PRO A 52 7.88 9.23 -0.78
N SER A 53 9.10 9.44 -1.28
CA SER A 53 9.94 8.37 -1.83
C SER A 53 10.41 7.43 -0.71
N VAL A 54 10.28 6.12 -0.94
CA VAL A 54 10.83 5.09 -0.06
C VAL A 54 12.35 5.21 -0.02
N GLN A 55 13.01 5.33 -1.18
CA GLN A 55 14.47 5.48 -1.25
C GLN A 55 14.99 6.64 -0.43
N VAL A 56 14.35 7.82 -0.51
CA VAL A 56 14.77 9.00 0.28
C VAL A 56 14.61 8.75 1.79
N LYS A 57 13.59 7.98 2.19
CA LYS A 57 13.29 7.70 3.59
C LYS A 57 14.16 6.60 4.20
N THR A 58 14.59 5.61 3.40
CA THR A 58 15.21 4.38 3.93
C THR A 58 16.60 4.09 3.36
N GLY A 59 17.02 4.80 2.29
CA GLY A 59 18.26 4.53 1.58
C GLY A 59 18.21 3.33 0.62
N CYS A 60 17.16 2.49 0.70
CA CYS A 60 16.98 1.35 -0.20
C CYS A 60 16.76 1.83 -1.64
N LYS A 61 17.53 1.30 -2.61
CA LYS A 61 17.39 1.68 -4.01
C LYS A 61 16.06 1.19 -4.58
N THR A 62 15.11 2.10 -4.80
CA THR A 62 13.78 1.78 -5.31
C THR A 62 13.10 3.01 -5.90
N ASP A 63 12.25 2.80 -6.91
CA ASP A 63 11.35 3.82 -7.48
C ASP A 63 10.04 3.95 -6.69
N LEU A 64 9.86 3.15 -5.64
CA LEU A 64 8.64 3.15 -4.84
C LEU A 64 8.47 4.43 -4.03
N ARG A 65 7.20 4.80 -3.90
CA ARG A 65 6.64 5.80 -3.01
C ARG A 65 5.65 5.12 -2.08
N PHE A 66 5.32 5.77 -0.98
CA PHE A 66 4.27 5.26 -0.10
C PHE A 66 3.28 6.34 0.27
N LEU A 67 2.02 5.93 0.46
CA LEU A 67 0.97 6.76 1.02
C LEU A 67 0.51 6.14 2.34
N VAL A 68 0.37 6.97 3.38
CA VAL A 68 -0.18 6.54 4.66
C VAL A 68 -1.70 6.57 4.57
N CYS A 69 -2.33 5.41 4.75
CA CYS A 69 -3.78 5.21 4.68
C CYS A 69 -4.22 4.51 5.97
N GLU A 70 -4.76 5.25 6.94
CA GLU A 70 -5.05 4.73 8.29
C GLU A 70 -3.79 4.14 8.95
N LYS A 71 -3.81 2.84 9.26
CA LYS A 71 -2.68 2.08 9.81
C LYS A 71 -1.88 1.32 8.74
N HIS A 72 -2.18 1.54 7.46
CA HIS A 72 -1.57 0.84 6.34
C HIS A 72 -0.75 1.79 5.47
N LEU A 73 0.24 1.24 4.81
CA LEU A 73 1.12 1.90 3.85
C LEU A 73 0.82 1.32 2.48
N ALA A 74 0.29 2.13 1.57
CA ALA A 74 0.15 1.76 0.17
C ALA A 74 1.44 2.11 -0.57
N PHE A 75 2.21 1.10 -0.95
CA PHE A 75 3.43 1.26 -1.73
C PHE A 75 3.11 1.27 -3.22
N TYR A 76 3.56 2.29 -3.93
CA TYR A 76 3.20 2.50 -5.32
C TYR A 76 4.35 3.12 -6.12
N ARG A 77 4.30 2.99 -7.43
CA ARG A 77 5.19 3.68 -8.38
C ARG A 77 4.39 4.41 -9.44
N VAL A 78 5.01 5.42 -10.04
CA VAL A 78 4.43 6.22 -11.12
C VAL A 78 5.17 5.88 -12.41
N GLU A 79 4.46 5.33 -13.39
CA GLU A 79 5.05 4.85 -14.65
C GLU A 79 4.07 5.03 -15.82
N ASN A 80 4.52 5.60 -16.95
CA ASN A 80 3.77 5.66 -18.21
C ASN A 80 2.28 6.07 -18.11
N GLY A 81 1.97 7.06 -17.26
CA GLY A 81 0.58 7.53 -17.06
C GLY A 81 -0.25 6.69 -16.07
N TYR A 82 0.36 5.67 -15.47
CA TYR A 82 -0.21 4.77 -14.47
C TYR A 82 0.40 4.96 -13.09
N ILE A 83 -0.41 4.64 -12.09
CA ILE A 83 -0.03 4.55 -10.68
C ILE A 83 -0.24 3.09 -10.31
N SER A 84 0.86 2.38 -10.14
CA SER A 84 0.85 0.95 -9.86
C SER A 84 1.05 0.75 -8.37
N VAL A 85 -0.03 0.40 -7.67
CA VAL A 85 0.02 0.02 -6.26
C VAL A 85 0.56 -1.41 -6.19
N ALA A 86 1.78 -1.54 -5.66
CA ALA A 86 2.52 -2.79 -5.62
C ALA A 86 2.20 -3.62 -4.36
N ARG A 87 2.05 -2.98 -3.19
CA ARG A 87 1.74 -3.64 -1.91
C ARG A 87 0.95 -2.72 -1.00
N ILE A 88 0.12 -3.28 -0.12
CA ILE A 88 -0.61 -2.56 0.93
C ILE A 88 -0.30 -3.22 2.26
N ILE A 89 0.58 -2.63 3.05
CA ILE A 89 1.17 -3.32 4.21
C ILE A 89 0.73 -2.61 5.49
N ASN A 90 0.45 -3.35 6.58
CA ASN A 90 0.23 -2.72 7.87
C ASN A 90 1.52 -2.03 8.34
N GLY A 91 1.45 -0.76 8.71
CA GLY A 91 2.62 0.04 9.08
C GLY A 91 3.36 -0.45 10.33
N ARG A 92 2.80 -1.42 11.07
CA ARG A 92 3.47 -2.10 12.18
C ARG A 92 4.32 -3.31 11.76
N GLN A 93 4.18 -3.78 10.51
CA GLN A 93 5.00 -4.86 9.98
C GLN A 93 6.34 -4.31 9.48
N ASP A 94 7.34 -5.18 9.40
CA ASP A 94 8.62 -4.86 8.76
C ASP A 94 8.45 -4.81 7.23
N TYR A 95 7.96 -3.66 6.76
CA TYR A 95 7.64 -3.45 5.36
C TYR A 95 8.88 -3.46 4.47
N LEU A 96 10.07 -3.14 5.00
CA LEU A 96 11.31 -3.22 4.21
C LEU A 96 11.63 -4.68 3.88
N ARG A 97 11.54 -5.57 4.88
CA ARG A 97 11.70 -7.01 4.67
C ARG A 97 10.63 -7.57 3.74
N ILE A 98 9.38 -7.13 3.86
CA ILE A 98 8.29 -7.59 2.96
C ILE A 98 8.50 -7.12 1.52
N LEU A 99 9.02 -5.90 1.31
CA LEU A 99 9.20 -5.32 -0.03
C LEU A 99 10.45 -5.82 -0.75
N PHE A 100 11.54 -6.03 -0.02
CA PHE A 100 12.86 -6.30 -0.61
C PHE A 100 13.44 -7.66 -0.22
N GLY A 101 12.74 -8.43 0.62
CA GLY A 101 13.25 -9.68 1.19
C GLY A 101 14.27 -9.43 2.30
N ASP A 102 14.95 -10.49 2.72
CA ASP A 102 16.17 -10.32 3.51
C ASP A 102 17.20 -9.63 2.61
N ILE A 103 17.64 -8.45 3.04
CA ILE A 103 18.78 -7.75 2.44
C ILE A 103 20.01 -8.57 2.85
N GLY A 104 20.19 -9.72 2.18
CA GLY A 104 21.33 -10.60 2.37
C GLY A 104 22.62 -9.86 2.00
N GLU A 105 23.63 -10.09 2.84
CA GLU A 105 24.98 -9.50 2.88
C GLU A 105 25.61 -9.12 1.53
#